data_AF-A0A3B9SGF0-F1
#
_entry.id   AF-A0A3B9SGF0-F1
#
_cell.length_a   1.000
_cell.length_b   1.000
_cell.length_c   1.000
_cell.angle_alpha   90.00
_cell.angle_beta   90.00
_cell.angle_gamma   90.00
#
_symmetry.space_group_name_H-M   'P 1'
#
loop_
_entity.id
_entity.type
_entity.pdbx_description
1 polymer ?
#
loop_
_entity_poly.entity_id
_entity_poly.type
_entity_poly.pdbx_seq_one_letter_code
_entity_poly.pdbx_strand_id
1 'polypeptide(L)'
;MRVDKNVKYKRTGSVLNKKYMYFMLPAMFSAVGISLSEFADSMVVSHLLSSEAFAVINVGIPIVFAVSLIYTIMGIGGSLLFAECLGRKDKKKANQYFTLSTVLSLLLGILLFVLLMFFHPILGELFGCPEELRPQFNSYTRVLSFFVPIAIFLMHITYFLPIVGKPILSMGIILSTNVLNIILDFVFIRKLGMNCEGAALATLVSYIVVALVMLLIWHFGNIPLTLCEIRNTKQGVKEIVKKGAPSGSVQAGYLVTTIFCNYFMNLAFGLKGVVAMSLFAQLDSFISIALTGIVDNNASFAAMLKGEGDYYGIRSLSKRVTVIIVLVCTVLSIIFVMFYRGVAAIFNIHEPEMLELIGNLIPIYVLYYPLRSILLVLRDIYNTLDRSIYATALGILDKVVSIPLIGGVLYLFFGGYGLISSFPLSMLLILCLIVVINQRIVKKSKGRYSPVLLLDEEYRLKALCSYSVKSLDNASEIGQWIGKSLVDTYLEPSISDKICLAAEEMGVYIIDRCGTDTAVDFLVATNGSEFILTCRSSGEPFYPIKIGESELSPNELLLTRLFNIKYEYIFGLNSVSLTIGAQKNEK
;
A
#
# COMPACT_ATOMS: atom_id res chain seq x y z
N MET A 1 -26.48 -6.21 -19.43
CA MET A 1 -26.73 -5.22 -18.36
C MET A 1 -28.23 -4.97 -18.28
N ARG A 2 -28.93 -5.63 -17.34
CA ARG A 2 -30.22 -5.13 -16.83
C ARG A 2 -29.94 -4.69 -15.41
N VAL A 3 -30.04 -3.40 -15.16
CA VAL A 3 -30.16 -2.88 -13.79
C VAL A 3 -31.48 -3.48 -13.27
N ASP A 4 -31.43 -4.25 -12.18
CA ASP A 4 -32.65 -4.66 -11.50
C ASP A 4 -33.39 -3.38 -11.12
N LYS A 5 -34.50 -3.11 -11.82
CA LYS A 5 -35.27 -1.86 -11.71
C LYS A 5 -36.01 -1.71 -10.38
N ASN A 6 -35.91 -2.70 -9.48
CA ASN A 6 -36.72 -2.79 -8.27
C ASN A 6 -35.96 -2.55 -6.96
N VAL A 7 -34.66 -2.25 -6.97
CA VAL A 7 -33.93 -1.96 -5.72
C VAL A 7 -34.06 -0.47 -5.37
N LYS A 8 -34.83 -0.16 -4.32
CA LYS A 8 -34.97 1.20 -3.76
C LYS A 8 -33.72 1.56 -2.95
N TYR A 9 -32.84 2.38 -3.54
CA TYR A 9 -31.64 2.88 -2.87
C TYR A 9 -31.90 4.25 -2.24
N LYS A 10 -31.71 4.39 -0.91
CA LYS A 10 -31.50 5.68 -0.24
C LYS A 10 -30.06 5.74 0.32
N ARG A 11 -29.06 5.63 -0.57
CA ARG A 11 -27.63 5.75 -0.22
C ARG A 11 -27.16 7.20 -0.32
N THR A 12 -26.81 7.83 0.79
CA THR A 12 -26.11 9.13 0.82
C THR A 12 -24.59 8.99 0.90
N GLY A 13 -24.06 7.83 1.30
CA GLY A 13 -22.60 7.60 1.42
C GLY A 13 -21.90 8.50 2.44
N SER A 14 -22.64 9.22 3.29
CA SER A 14 -22.11 10.22 4.22
C SER A 14 -21.28 9.61 5.36
N VAL A 15 -21.71 8.46 5.88
CA VAL A 15 -21.02 7.72 6.97
C VAL A 15 -19.62 7.30 6.51
N LEU A 16 -19.53 6.73 5.29
CA LEU A 16 -18.26 6.34 4.69
C LEU A 16 -17.41 7.58 4.40
N ASN A 17 -17.94 8.60 3.73
CA ASN A 17 -17.14 9.75 3.26
C ASN A 17 -16.52 10.61 4.39
N LYS A 18 -17.24 10.85 5.50
CA LYS A 18 -16.76 11.76 6.57
C LYS A 18 -15.65 11.10 7.41
N LYS A 19 -15.77 9.81 7.72
CA LYS A 19 -14.71 9.04 8.39
C LYS A 19 -13.59 8.62 7.44
N TYR A 20 -13.90 8.38 6.16
CA TYR A 20 -12.91 8.19 5.11
C TYR A 20 -11.89 9.33 5.11
N MET A 21 -12.32 10.60 5.12
CA MET A 21 -11.38 11.72 5.22
C MET A 21 -10.62 11.77 6.55
N TYR A 22 -11.26 11.46 7.68
CA TYR A 22 -10.64 11.54 9.01
C TYR A 22 -9.45 10.57 9.19
N PHE A 23 -9.54 9.35 8.65
CA PHE A 23 -8.45 8.36 8.73
C PHE A 23 -7.50 8.39 7.53
N MET A 24 -8.00 8.75 6.35
CA MET A 24 -7.18 8.82 5.13
C MET A 24 -6.20 9.98 5.19
N LEU A 25 -6.63 11.16 5.68
CA LEU A 25 -5.76 12.34 5.71
C LEU A 25 -4.47 12.13 6.51
N PRO A 26 -4.48 11.60 7.75
CA PRO A 26 -3.24 11.35 8.50
C PRO A 26 -2.29 10.35 7.84
N ALA A 27 -2.83 9.26 7.26
CA ALA A 27 -2.03 8.27 6.54
C ALA A 27 -1.41 8.88 5.27
N MET A 28 -2.18 9.70 4.54
CA MET A 28 -1.68 10.48 3.40
C MET A 28 -0.59 11.46 3.83
N PHE A 29 -0.79 12.25 4.90
CA PHE A 29 0.23 13.18 5.40
C PHE A 29 1.51 12.45 5.83
N SER A 30 1.39 11.25 6.40
CA SER A 30 2.54 10.41 6.75
C SER A 30 3.32 9.98 5.50
N ALA A 31 2.62 9.50 4.46
CA ALA A 31 3.24 9.12 3.18
C ALA A 31 3.86 10.34 2.47
N VAL A 32 3.17 11.47 2.46
CA VAL A 32 3.68 12.77 1.96
C VAL A 32 4.96 13.15 2.67
N GLY A 33 4.99 13.05 4.01
CA GLY A 33 6.17 13.41 4.80
C GLY A 33 7.41 12.58 4.45
N ILE A 34 7.23 11.27 4.22
CA ILE A 34 8.33 10.37 3.83
C ILE A 34 8.90 10.77 2.47
N SER A 35 8.07 10.86 1.43
CA SER A 35 8.56 11.22 0.09
C SER A 35 9.04 12.66 0.00
N LEU A 36 8.45 13.59 0.74
CA LEU A 36 8.95 14.96 0.81
C LEU A 36 10.34 15.02 1.47
N SER A 37 10.61 14.14 2.43
CA SER A 37 11.94 14.01 3.02
C SER A 37 12.97 13.50 2.00
N GLU A 38 12.63 12.47 1.22
CA GLU A 38 13.49 11.94 0.15
C GLU A 38 13.78 13.00 -0.92
N PHE A 39 12.75 13.76 -1.30
CA PHE A 39 12.86 14.86 -2.24
C PHE A 39 13.75 15.98 -1.68
N ALA A 40 13.54 16.36 -0.41
CA ALA A 40 14.32 17.40 0.26
C ALA A 40 15.80 17.00 0.39
N ASP A 41 16.09 15.75 0.76
CA ASP A 41 17.45 15.20 0.82
C ASP A 41 18.16 15.32 -0.55
N SER A 42 17.51 14.80 -1.60
CA SER A 42 18.03 14.88 -2.97
C SER A 42 18.26 16.32 -3.43
N MET A 43 17.35 17.24 -3.07
CA MET A 43 17.46 18.67 -3.38
C MET A 43 18.62 19.32 -2.63
N VAL A 44 18.79 19.00 -1.34
CA VAL A 44 19.87 19.55 -0.50
C VAL A 44 21.22 19.11 -1.07
N VAL A 45 21.41 17.81 -1.34
CA VAL A 45 22.70 17.34 -1.85
C VAL A 45 23.01 17.92 -3.24
N SER A 46 22.01 18.03 -4.10
CA SER A 46 22.15 18.64 -5.41
C SER A 46 22.59 20.12 -5.36
N HIS A 47 22.02 20.91 -4.44
CA HIS A 47 22.40 22.31 -4.26
C HIS A 47 23.75 22.48 -3.56
N LEU A 48 24.08 21.60 -2.62
CA LEU A 48 25.33 21.70 -1.87
C LEU A 48 26.55 21.25 -2.68
N LEU A 49 26.37 20.39 -3.69
CA LEU A 49 27.43 19.86 -4.54
C LEU A 49 27.24 20.30 -6.00
N SER A 50 26.49 19.52 -6.78
CA SER A 50 26.24 19.75 -8.22
C SER A 50 25.17 18.80 -8.78
N SER A 51 24.83 18.98 -10.06
CA SER A 51 23.94 18.06 -10.80
C SER A 51 24.60 16.70 -11.07
N GLU A 52 25.93 16.65 -11.21
CA GLU A 52 26.69 15.39 -11.32
C GLU A 52 26.67 14.61 -10.02
N ALA A 53 26.84 15.28 -8.87
CA ALA A 53 26.74 14.67 -7.56
C ALA A 53 25.33 14.09 -7.31
N PHE A 54 24.30 14.81 -7.76
CA PHE A 54 22.91 14.31 -7.77
C PHE A 54 22.76 13.04 -8.62
N ALA A 55 23.37 12.99 -9.80
CA ALA A 55 23.38 11.80 -10.64
C ALA A 55 24.13 10.62 -9.99
N VAL A 56 25.28 10.85 -9.36
CA VAL A 56 26.03 9.82 -8.62
C VAL A 56 25.15 9.12 -7.58
N ILE A 57 24.43 9.90 -6.78
CA ILE A 57 23.56 9.36 -5.71
C ILE A 57 22.42 8.55 -6.30
N ASN A 58 21.77 9.07 -7.35
CA ASN A 58 20.65 8.39 -8.01
C ASN A 58 21.07 7.11 -8.74
N VAL A 59 22.27 7.08 -9.33
CA VAL A 59 22.84 5.83 -9.88
C VAL A 59 23.04 4.79 -8.78
N GLY A 60 23.27 5.22 -7.53
CA GLY A 60 23.45 4.35 -6.36
C GLY A 60 22.15 3.84 -5.72
N ILE A 61 20.99 4.40 -6.07
CA ILE A 61 19.67 3.97 -5.57
C ILE A 61 19.40 2.46 -5.66
N PRO A 62 19.88 1.71 -6.67
CA PRO A 62 19.75 0.25 -6.67
C PRO A 62 20.25 -0.43 -5.38
N ILE A 63 21.28 0.09 -4.71
CA ILE A 63 21.71 -0.43 -3.40
C ILE A 63 20.59 -0.27 -2.36
N VAL A 64 19.91 0.86 -2.35
CA VAL A 64 18.76 1.12 -1.48
C VAL A 64 17.61 0.17 -1.81
N PHE A 65 17.31 -0.10 -3.09
CA PHE A 65 16.29 -1.09 -3.45
C PHE A 65 16.68 -2.52 -3.04
N ALA A 66 17.96 -2.89 -3.07
CA ALA A 66 18.43 -4.18 -2.56
C ALA A 66 18.29 -4.29 -1.02
N VAL A 67 18.58 -3.21 -0.30
CA VAL A 67 18.30 -3.08 1.15
C VAL A 67 16.80 -3.25 1.41
N SER A 68 15.97 -2.52 0.66
CA SER A 68 14.51 -2.55 0.77
C SER A 68 13.92 -3.90 0.46
N LEU A 69 14.45 -4.61 -0.53
CA LEU A 69 14.07 -5.98 -0.85
C LEU A 69 14.23 -6.90 0.38
N ILE A 70 15.38 -6.87 1.05
CA ILE A 70 15.69 -7.75 2.18
C ILE A 70 14.78 -7.42 3.37
N TYR A 71 14.76 -6.16 3.81
CA TYR A 71 13.96 -5.79 4.98
C TYR A 71 12.46 -5.96 4.72
N THR A 72 11.99 -5.78 3.49
CA THR A 72 10.56 -5.92 3.15
C THR A 72 10.14 -7.39 3.24
N ILE A 73 10.95 -8.32 2.69
CA ILE A 73 10.63 -9.76 2.76
C ILE A 73 10.64 -10.23 4.21
N MET A 74 11.70 -9.91 4.96
CA MET A 74 11.85 -10.38 6.34
C MET A 74 10.90 -9.65 7.30
N GLY A 75 10.75 -8.34 7.11
CA GLY A 75 9.88 -7.46 7.91
C GLY A 75 8.41 -7.83 7.75
N ILE A 76 7.85 -7.74 6.54
CA ILE A 76 6.44 -8.07 6.29
C ILE A 76 6.18 -9.56 6.53
N GLY A 77 7.07 -10.44 6.03
CA GLY A 77 6.89 -11.88 6.20
C GLY A 77 6.91 -12.32 7.66
N GLY A 78 7.87 -11.81 8.43
CA GLY A 78 8.00 -12.09 9.86
C GLY A 78 6.88 -11.45 10.68
N SER A 79 6.53 -10.20 10.40
CA SER A 79 5.53 -9.45 11.16
C SER A 79 4.12 -10.01 10.96
N LEU A 80 3.76 -10.46 9.76
CA LEU A 80 2.48 -11.14 9.51
C LEU A 80 2.36 -12.45 10.29
N LEU A 81 3.40 -13.29 10.29
CA LEU A 81 3.40 -14.55 11.05
C LEU A 81 3.42 -14.31 12.56
N PHE A 82 4.13 -13.27 13.00
CA PHE A 82 4.12 -12.81 14.39
C PHE A 82 2.71 -12.38 14.82
N ALA A 83 2.03 -11.54 14.03
CA ALA A 83 0.65 -11.13 14.28
C ALA A 83 -0.32 -12.31 14.29
N GLU A 84 -0.21 -13.24 13.34
CA GLU A 84 -1.03 -14.46 13.28
C GLU A 84 -0.87 -15.32 14.55
N CYS A 85 0.36 -15.47 15.05
CA CYS A 85 0.62 -16.22 16.28
C CYS A 85 0.09 -15.50 17.52
N LEU A 86 0.25 -14.18 17.61
CA LEU A 86 -0.35 -13.38 18.68
C LEU A 86 -1.88 -13.49 18.69
N GLY A 87 -2.53 -13.45 17.52
CA GLY A 87 -3.97 -13.65 17.38
C GLY A 87 -4.42 -15.04 17.87
N ARG A 88 -3.57 -16.06 17.72
CA ARG A 88 -3.77 -17.41 18.28
C ARG A 88 -3.35 -17.55 19.74
N LYS A 89 -2.97 -16.46 20.40
CA LYS A 89 -2.42 -16.42 21.76
C LYS A 89 -1.13 -17.24 21.96
N ASP A 90 -0.42 -17.58 20.88
CA ASP A 90 0.85 -18.31 20.91
C ASP A 90 2.03 -17.32 20.88
N LYS A 91 2.29 -16.68 22.04
CA LYS A 91 3.37 -15.71 22.19
C LYS A 91 4.76 -16.31 21.94
N LYS A 92 4.95 -17.58 22.31
CA LYS A 92 6.24 -18.25 22.14
C LYS A 92 6.58 -18.39 20.67
N LYS A 93 5.64 -18.89 19.86
CA LYS A 93 5.85 -19.03 18.42
C LYS A 93 5.93 -17.68 17.71
N ALA A 94 5.17 -16.67 18.16
CA ALA A 94 5.33 -15.30 17.66
C ALA A 94 6.78 -14.83 17.83
N ASN A 95 7.33 -14.91 19.04
CA ASN A 95 8.71 -14.51 19.33
C ASN A 95 9.75 -15.33 18.54
N GLN A 96 9.46 -16.59 18.19
CA GLN A 96 10.32 -17.38 17.31
C GLN A 96 10.37 -16.82 15.89
N TYR A 97 9.24 -16.40 15.30
CA TYR A 97 9.24 -15.75 13.99
C TYR A 97 9.96 -14.40 14.01
N PHE A 98 9.72 -13.59 15.04
CA PHE A 98 10.44 -12.32 15.22
C PHE A 98 11.96 -12.54 15.32
N THR A 99 12.38 -13.50 16.13
CA THR A 99 13.81 -13.80 16.30
C THR A 99 14.43 -14.31 15.00
N LEU A 100 13.76 -15.25 14.33
CA LEU A 100 14.23 -15.80 13.07
C LEU A 100 14.34 -14.72 11.98
N SER A 101 13.32 -13.87 11.83
CA SER A 101 13.33 -12.81 10.84
C SER A 101 14.38 -11.75 11.14
N THR A 102 14.59 -11.40 12.41
CA THR A 102 15.60 -10.41 12.84
C THR A 102 17.01 -10.93 12.57
N VAL A 103 17.30 -12.19 12.95
CA VAL A 103 18.60 -12.82 12.73
C VAL A 103 18.88 -12.95 11.23
N LEU A 104 17.91 -13.39 10.43
CA LEU A 104 18.07 -13.50 8.97
C LEU A 104 18.27 -12.13 8.31
N SER A 105 17.53 -11.11 8.72
CA SER A 105 17.71 -9.73 8.25
C SER A 105 19.14 -9.25 8.47
N LEU A 106 19.69 -9.45 9.68
CA LEU A 106 21.07 -9.08 10.00
C LEU A 106 22.10 -9.89 9.19
N LEU A 107 21.93 -11.21 9.10
CA LEU A 107 22.84 -12.07 8.33
C LEU A 107 22.84 -11.70 6.83
N LEU A 108 21.66 -11.47 6.24
CA LEU A 108 21.54 -11.04 4.85
C LEU A 108 22.07 -9.62 4.64
N GLY A 109 21.91 -8.73 5.63
CA GLY A 109 22.49 -7.39 5.58
C GLY A 109 24.01 -7.40 5.65
N ILE A 110 24.60 -8.22 6.52
CA ILE A 110 26.06 -8.43 6.58
C ILE A 110 26.55 -9.06 5.28
N LEU A 111 25.84 -10.05 4.75
CA LEU A 111 26.18 -10.67 3.46
C LEU A 111 26.16 -9.63 2.34
N LEU A 112 25.12 -8.79 2.26
CA LEU A 112 25.02 -7.74 1.25
C LEU A 112 26.12 -6.69 1.42
N PHE A 113 26.45 -6.30 2.66
CA PHE A 113 27.60 -5.43 2.94
C PHE A 113 28.91 -6.02 2.39
N VAL A 114 29.18 -7.28 2.70
CA VAL A 114 30.39 -7.97 2.24
C VAL A 114 30.43 -8.02 0.71
N LEU A 115 29.32 -8.38 0.06
CA LEU A 115 29.21 -8.38 -1.39
C LEU A 115 29.48 -7.00 -1.98
N LEU A 116 28.87 -5.94 -1.43
CA LEU A 116 29.09 -4.58 -1.90
C LEU A 116 30.54 -4.15 -1.72
N MET A 117 31.20 -4.47 -0.60
CA MET A 117 32.62 -4.15 -0.40
C MET A 117 33.53 -4.82 -1.42
N PHE A 118 33.28 -6.10 -1.75
CA PHE A 118 34.06 -6.83 -2.75
C PHE A 118 33.79 -6.37 -4.19
N PHE A 119 32.53 -6.07 -4.52
CA PHE A 119 32.12 -5.72 -5.87
C PHE A 119 32.08 -4.21 -6.14
N HIS A 120 32.31 -3.34 -5.15
CA HIS A 120 32.23 -1.88 -5.33
C HIS A 120 32.98 -1.33 -6.56
N PRO A 121 34.17 -1.83 -6.97
CA PRO A 121 34.87 -1.25 -8.11
C PRO A 121 34.16 -1.46 -9.45
N ILE A 122 33.35 -2.52 -9.56
CA ILE A 122 32.61 -2.85 -10.79
C ILE A 122 31.15 -2.37 -10.74
N LEU A 123 30.65 -1.93 -9.58
CA LEU A 123 29.27 -1.47 -9.44
C LEU A 123 28.97 -0.28 -10.35
N GLY A 124 29.94 0.63 -10.52
CA GLY A 124 29.77 1.79 -11.41
C GLY A 124 29.45 1.37 -12.84
N GLU A 125 30.15 0.38 -13.38
CA GLU A 125 29.87 -0.15 -14.72
C GLU A 125 28.52 -0.86 -14.77
N LEU A 126 28.26 -1.75 -13.80
CA LEU A 126 27.03 -2.53 -13.74
C LEU A 126 25.78 -1.64 -13.64
N PHE A 127 25.85 -0.55 -12.88
CA PHE A 127 24.72 0.35 -12.65
C PHE A 127 24.58 1.42 -13.73
N GLY A 128 25.45 1.43 -14.74
CA GLY A 128 25.40 2.44 -15.79
C GLY A 128 25.94 3.81 -15.39
N CYS A 129 26.86 3.86 -14.42
CA CYS A 129 27.54 5.09 -14.06
C CYS A 129 28.48 5.53 -15.21
N PRO A 130 28.36 6.78 -15.71
CA PRO A 130 29.29 7.34 -16.68
C PRO A 130 30.73 7.30 -16.16
N GLU A 131 31.71 7.09 -17.05
CA GLU A 131 33.11 6.86 -16.64
C GLU A 131 33.68 8.00 -15.79
N GLU A 132 33.35 9.23 -16.13
CA GLU A 132 33.75 10.45 -15.42
C GLU A 132 33.19 10.57 -13.99
N LEU A 133 32.05 9.91 -13.71
CA LEU A 133 31.43 9.89 -12.37
C LEU A 133 31.87 8.70 -11.52
N ARG A 134 32.50 7.67 -12.11
CA ARG A 134 32.88 6.43 -11.38
C ARG A 134 33.75 6.68 -10.15
N PRO A 135 34.75 7.60 -10.13
CA PRO A 135 35.54 7.86 -8.92
C PRO A 135 34.70 8.37 -7.74
N GLN A 136 33.77 9.30 -8.01
CA GLN A 136 32.87 9.86 -7.01
C GLN A 136 31.84 8.81 -6.56
N PHE A 137 31.32 8.02 -7.51
CA PHE A 137 30.42 6.91 -7.24
C PHE A 137 31.05 5.81 -6.38
N ASN A 138 32.31 5.44 -6.63
CA ASN A 138 33.02 4.44 -5.85
C ASN A 138 33.26 4.92 -4.41
N SER A 139 33.59 6.20 -4.22
CA SER A 139 33.75 6.81 -2.90
C SER A 139 32.42 6.83 -2.13
N TYR A 140 31.34 7.22 -2.79
CA TYR A 140 29.97 7.20 -2.27
C TYR A 140 29.53 5.79 -1.85
N THR A 141 29.58 4.82 -2.76
CA THR A 141 29.09 3.46 -2.53
C THR A 141 29.90 2.69 -1.50
N ARG A 142 31.21 2.95 -1.39
CA ARG A 142 32.05 2.37 -0.35
C ARG A 142 31.57 2.77 1.05
N VAL A 143 31.28 4.05 1.28
CA VAL A 143 30.72 4.51 2.56
C VAL A 143 29.30 3.98 2.75
N LEU A 144 28.47 4.02 1.71
CA LEU A 144 27.08 3.55 1.75
C LEU A 144 26.97 2.05 2.07
N SER A 145 27.98 1.24 1.75
CA SER A 145 27.97 -0.19 2.07
C SER A 145 27.82 -0.44 3.58
N PHE A 146 28.44 0.38 4.44
CA PHE A 146 28.34 0.25 5.89
C PHE A 146 26.94 0.55 6.42
N PHE A 147 26.14 1.32 5.67
CA PHE A 147 24.76 1.65 6.02
C PHE A 147 23.83 0.44 5.90
N VAL A 148 24.11 -0.48 4.97
CA VAL A 148 23.26 -1.61 4.61
C VAL A 148 22.77 -2.46 5.80
N PRO A 149 23.64 -3.03 6.67
CA PRO A 149 23.18 -3.90 7.75
C PRO A 149 22.34 -3.14 8.78
N ILE A 150 22.68 -1.88 9.05
CA ILE A 150 21.97 -1.02 10.02
C ILE A 150 20.59 -0.65 9.47
N ALA A 151 20.52 -0.27 8.20
CA ALA A 151 19.28 0.07 7.53
C ALA A 151 18.31 -1.11 7.49
N ILE A 152 18.80 -2.30 7.12
CA ILE A 152 18.00 -3.51 7.08
C ILE A 152 17.44 -3.83 8.47
N PHE A 153 18.28 -3.75 9.51
CA PHE A 153 17.84 -3.99 10.88
C PHE A 153 16.80 -2.98 11.37
N LEU A 154 17.10 -1.68 11.22
CA LEU A 154 16.24 -0.61 11.72
C LEU A 154 14.88 -0.63 11.01
N MET A 155 14.88 -0.73 9.68
CA MET A 155 13.64 -0.81 8.89
C MET A 155 12.93 -2.15 9.01
N HIS A 156 13.61 -3.23 9.39
CA HIS A 156 12.94 -4.48 9.72
C HIS A 156 12.06 -4.34 10.96
N ILE A 157 12.56 -3.67 12.00
CA ILE A 157 11.85 -3.51 13.28
C ILE A 157 10.58 -2.66 13.14
N THR A 158 10.56 -1.67 12.25
CA THR A 158 9.40 -0.78 12.04
C THR A 158 8.13 -1.53 11.63
N TYR A 159 8.24 -2.74 11.05
CA TYR A 159 7.10 -3.61 10.73
C TYR A 159 6.47 -4.31 11.95
N PHE A 160 7.21 -4.49 13.04
CA PHE A 160 6.71 -5.18 14.25
C PHE A 160 6.10 -4.21 15.26
N LEU A 161 6.63 -2.99 15.34
CA LEU A 161 6.20 -1.98 16.31
C LEU A 161 4.70 -1.68 16.30
N PRO A 162 4.02 -1.52 15.13
CA PRO A 162 2.58 -1.32 15.10
C PRO A 162 1.79 -2.50 15.71
N ILE A 163 2.24 -3.73 15.46
CA ILE A 163 1.56 -4.96 15.93
C ILE A 163 1.58 -5.04 17.46
N VAL A 164 2.66 -4.57 18.09
CA VAL A 164 2.80 -4.52 19.55
C VAL A 164 2.27 -3.22 20.18
N GLY A 165 1.48 -2.43 19.43
CA GLY A 165 0.85 -1.22 19.94
C GLY A 165 1.78 -0.01 20.06
N LYS A 166 2.87 0.03 19.28
CA LYS A 166 3.85 1.14 19.24
C LYS A 166 3.97 1.80 17.84
N PRO A 167 2.87 2.16 17.14
CA PRO A 167 2.94 2.75 15.80
C PRO A 167 3.64 4.11 15.76
N ILE A 168 3.47 4.94 16.80
CA ILE A 168 4.13 6.26 16.91
C ILE A 168 5.66 6.11 16.96
N LEU A 169 6.16 5.07 17.63
CA LEU A 169 7.60 4.80 17.67
C LEU A 169 8.13 4.41 16.28
N SER A 170 7.37 3.62 15.51
CA SER A 170 7.71 3.27 14.12
C SER A 170 7.82 4.51 13.23
N MET A 171 6.83 5.41 13.30
CA MET A 171 6.87 6.69 12.58
C MET A 171 8.02 7.58 13.05
N GLY A 172 8.26 7.63 14.36
CA GLY A 172 9.36 8.39 14.96
C GLY A 172 10.73 7.97 14.45
N ILE A 173 10.97 6.67 14.24
CA ILE A 173 12.22 6.15 13.65
C ILE A 173 12.43 6.75 12.26
N ILE A 174 11.43 6.68 11.38
CA ILE A 174 11.57 7.14 9.98
C ILE A 174 11.80 8.66 9.95
N LEU A 175 10.95 9.43 10.65
CA LEU A 175 11.03 10.89 10.65
C LEU A 175 12.33 11.41 11.28
N SER A 176 12.74 10.86 12.44
CA SER A 176 13.98 11.28 13.09
C SER A 176 15.21 10.95 12.26
N THR A 177 15.21 9.81 11.56
CA THR A 177 16.30 9.43 10.65
C THR A 177 16.44 10.43 9.52
N ASN A 178 15.34 10.77 8.84
CA ASN A 178 15.34 11.72 7.73
C ASN A 178 15.73 13.14 8.16
N VAL A 179 15.18 13.62 9.28
CA VAL A 179 15.53 14.96 9.81
C VAL A 179 17.00 15.02 10.19
N LEU A 180 17.51 13.99 10.87
CA LEU A 180 18.91 13.92 11.26
C LEU A 180 19.83 13.83 10.04
N ASN A 181 19.44 13.08 9.00
CA ASN A 181 20.16 13.00 7.72
C ASN A 181 20.33 14.38 7.10
N ILE A 182 19.25 15.12 6.84
CA ILE A 182 19.30 16.46 6.25
C ILE A 182 20.21 17.42 7.05
N ILE A 183 20.15 17.36 8.38
CA ILE A 183 21.04 18.17 9.25
C ILE A 183 22.50 17.77 9.04
N LEU A 184 22.78 16.47 9.01
CA LEU A 184 24.13 15.94 8.83
C LEU A 184 24.67 16.16 7.42
N ASP A 185 23.84 16.17 6.38
CA ASP A 185 24.24 16.53 5.02
C ASP A 185 24.81 17.94 4.98
N PHE A 186 24.11 18.90 5.61
CA PHE A 186 24.65 20.26 5.75
C PHE A 186 25.97 20.29 6.53
N VAL A 187 26.13 19.47 7.57
CA VAL A 187 27.38 19.43 8.34
C VAL A 187 28.53 18.84 7.52
N PHE A 188 28.36 17.64 6.97
CA PHE A 188 29.43 16.92 6.29
C PHE A 188 29.77 17.53 4.94
N ILE A 189 28.77 17.95 4.16
CA ILE A 189 29.02 18.54 2.85
C ILE A 189 29.48 19.99 2.99
N ARG A 190 28.68 20.85 3.64
CA ARG A 190 28.97 22.29 3.67
C ARG A 190 30.05 22.69 4.66
N LYS A 191 30.06 22.14 5.89
CA LYS A 191 31.04 22.55 6.92
C LYS A 191 32.36 21.79 6.82
N LEU A 192 32.32 20.49 6.53
CA LEU A 192 33.52 19.66 6.43
C LEU A 192 34.08 19.56 5.00
N GLY A 193 33.36 20.10 3.99
CA GLY A 193 33.83 20.12 2.61
C GLY A 193 33.91 18.75 1.95
N MET A 194 33.13 17.77 2.44
CA MET A 194 33.07 16.43 1.86
C MET A 194 32.22 16.43 0.58
N ASN A 195 32.52 15.54 -0.36
CA ASN A 195 31.72 15.37 -1.59
C ASN A 195 30.56 14.39 -1.37
N CYS A 196 30.24 13.55 -2.36
CA CYS A 196 29.17 12.55 -2.24
C CYS A 196 29.41 11.57 -1.09
N GLU A 197 30.66 11.26 -0.71
CA GLU A 197 30.91 10.45 0.48
C GLU A 197 30.37 11.08 1.77
N GLY A 198 30.29 12.43 1.82
CA GLY A 198 29.67 13.16 2.92
C GLY A 198 28.17 12.87 3.05
N ALA A 199 27.47 12.80 1.91
CA ALA A 199 26.05 12.44 1.88
C ALA A 199 25.83 10.98 2.34
N ALA A 200 26.63 10.04 1.84
CA ALA A 200 26.58 8.65 2.31
C ALA A 200 26.87 8.53 3.82
N LEU A 201 27.80 9.35 4.34
CA LEU A 201 28.13 9.38 5.76
C LEU A 201 27.00 9.96 6.61
N ALA A 202 26.30 11.00 6.13
CA ALA A 202 25.14 11.58 6.80
C ALA A 202 24.03 10.52 6.94
N THR A 203 23.77 9.78 5.88
CA THR A 203 22.81 8.66 5.88
C THR A 203 23.26 7.55 6.82
N LEU A 204 24.53 7.15 6.80
CA LEU A 204 25.06 6.14 7.73
C LEU A 204 24.89 6.57 9.21
N VAL A 205 25.36 7.76 9.54
CA VAL A 205 25.38 8.25 10.94
C VAL A 205 23.96 8.47 11.45
N SER A 206 23.05 9.00 10.64
CA SER A 206 21.65 9.16 11.04
C SER A 206 21.00 7.82 11.39
N TYR A 207 21.18 6.79 10.57
CA TYR A 207 20.68 5.45 10.84
C TYR A 207 21.35 4.80 12.06
N ILE A 208 22.66 5.00 12.28
CA ILE A 208 23.35 4.52 13.50
C ILE A 208 22.73 5.14 14.74
N VAL A 209 22.61 6.47 14.77
CA VAL A 209 22.08 7.21 15.93
C VAL A 209 20.67 6.74 16.26
N VAL A 210 19.79 6.67 15.26
CA VAL A 210 18.40 6.25 15.47
C VAL A 210 18.32 4.76 15.83
N ALA A 211 19.16 3.90 15.26
CA ALA A 211 19.24 2.50 15.66
C ALA A 211 19.69 2.33 17.12
N LEU A 212 20.67 3.10 17.58
CA LEU A 212 21.10 3.10 18.99
C LEU A 212 19.99 3.58 19.91
N VAL A 213 19.31 4.68 19.56
CA VAL A 213 18.15 5.17 20.33
C VAL A 213 17.05 4.10 20.38
N MET A 214 16.75 3.44 19.25
CA MET A 214 15.77 2.37 19.22
C MET A 214 16.18 1.17 20.08
N LEU A 215 17.45 0.77 20.05
CA LEU A 215 17.98 -0.29 20.92
C LEU A 215 17.87 0.08 22.41
N LEU A 216 18.13 1.34 22.78
CA LEU A 216 17.94 1.84 24.13
C LEU A 216 16.46 1.79 24.54
N ILE A 217 15.55 2.26 23.68
CA ILE A 217 14.11 2.20 23.94
C ILE A 217 13.62 0.74 24.01
N TRP A 218 14.19 -0.16 23.22
CA TRP A 218 13.86 -1.58 23.29
C TRP A 218 14.36 -2.23 24.58
N HIS A 219 15.57 -1.90 25.03
CA HIS A 219 16.14 -2.47 26.24
C HIS A 219 15.51 -1.91 27.53
N PHE A 220 15.33 -0.60 27.61
CA PHE A 220 14.82 0.08 28.81
C PHE A 220 13.30 0.31 28.78
N GLY A 221 12.68 0.25 27.61
CA GLY A 221 11.25 0.41 27.45
C GLY A 221 10.51 -0.93 27.46
N ASN A 222 9.23 -0.87 27.79
CA ASN A 222 8.33 -2.03 27.75
C ASN A 222 7.88 -2.35 26.31
N ILE A 223 8.82 -2.74 25.45
CA ILE A 223 8.53 -3.27 24.11
C ILE A 223 8.45 -4.79 24.18
N PRO A 224 7.29 -5.42 23.93
CA PRO A 224 7.08 -6.86 24.10
C PRO A 224 7.59 -7.67 22.90
N LEU A 225 8.79 -7.34 22.42
CA LEU A 225 9.53 -8.08 21.40
C LEU A 225 10.70 -8.76 22.09
N THR A 226 10.71 -10.08 22.13
CA THR A 226 11.76 -10.84 22.83
C THR A 226 12.47 -11.77 21.87
N LEU A 227 13.80 -11.71 21.86
CA LEU A 227 14.62 -12.71 21.18
C LEU A 227 14.56 -14.03 21.95
N CYS A 228 14.37 -15.14 21.24
CA CYS A 228 14.24 -16.46 21.83
C CYS A 228 14.83 -17.56 20.94
N GLU A 229 14.93 -18.77 21.48
CA GLU A 229 15.45 -19.92 20.75
C GLU A 229 14.58 -20.25 19.52
N ILE A 230 15.21 -20.23 18.34
CA ILE A 230 14.59 -20.58 17.07
C ILE A 230 14.43 -22.10 16.98
N ARG A 231 13.20 -22.59 16.79
CA ARG A 231 12.93 -24.00 16.47
C ARG A 231 12.49 -24.13 15.02
N ASN A 232 13.00 -25.13 14.32
CA ASN A 232 12.64 -25.46 12.93
C ASN A 232 12.87 -24.30 11.93
N THR A 233 14.14 -23.85 11.84
CA THR A 233 14.59 -22.74 10.99
C THR A 233 14.15 -22.88 9.53
N LYS A 234 14.27 -24.07 8.93
CA LYS A 234 13.96 -24.29 7.51
C LYS A 234 12.50 -24.01 7.18
N GLN A 235 11.58 -24.47 8.03
CA GLN A 235 10.15 -24.21 7.84
C GLN A 235 9.84 -22.74 8.09
N GLY A 236 10.39 -22.15 9.15
CA GLY A 236 10.19 -20.73 9.46
C GLY A 236 10.65 -19.80 8.33
N VAL A 237 11.84 -20.05 7.75
CA VAL A 237 12.36 -19.31 6.59
C VAL A 237 11.39 -19.40 5.41
N LYS A 238 10.94 -20.62 5.08
CA LYS A 238 10.00 -20.84 3.96
C LYS A 238 8.70 -20.07 4.16
N GLU A 239 8.17 -20.06 5.36
CA GLU A 239 6.92 -19.36 5.69
C GLU A 239 7.10 -17.83 5.62
N ILE A 240 8.18 -17.29 6.20
CA ILE A 240 8.51 -15.86 6.16
C ILE A 240 8.67 -15.41 4.71
N VAL A 241 9.51 -16.10 3.93
CA VAL A 241 9.75 -15.75 2.53
C VAL A 241 8.45 -15.86 1.72
N LYS A 242 7.63 -16.90 1.93
CA LYS A 242 6.36 -17.03 1.21
C LYS A 242 5.40 -15.85 1.49
N LYS A 243 5.36 -15.35 2.72
CA LYS A 243 4.53 -14.20 3.12
C LYS A 243 5.10 -12.87 2.63
N GLY A 244 6.42 -12.69 2.64
CA GLY A 244 7.09 -11.45 2.24
C GLY A 244 7.43 -11.33 0.75
N ALA A 245 7.53 -12.44 0.02
CA ALA A 245 7.92 -12.48 -1.38
C ALA A 245 7.06 -11.60 -2.31
N PRO A 246 5.73 -11.47 -2.14
CA PRO A 246 4.93 -10.54 -2.92
C PRO A 246 5.48 -9.10 -2.90
N SER A 247 5.65 -8.53 -1.71
CA SER A 247 6.18 -7.17 -1.55
C SER A 247 7.66 -7.07 -1.93
N GLY A 248 8.45 -8.11 -1.63
CA GLY A 248 9.84 -8.20 -2.07
C GLY A 248 9.97 -8.15 -3.59
N SER A 249 9.11 -8.86 -4.32
CA SER A 249 9.16 -8.89 -5.79
C SER A 249 9.01 -7.52 -6.43
N VAL A 250 8.26 -6.61 -5.81
CA VAL A 250 8.13 -5.21 -6.23
C VAL A 250 9.46 -4.48 -6.08
N GLN A 251 10.15 -4.64 -4.94
CA GLN A 251 11.46 -4.01 -4.70
C GLN A 251 12.55 -4.56 -5.62
N ALA A 252 12.55 -5.88 -5.87
CA ALA A 252 13.44 -6.50 -6.86
C ALA A 252 13.18 -5.94 -8.27
N GLY A 253 11.92 -5.65 -8.61
CA GLY A 253 11.56 -5.00 -9.85
C GLY A 253 12.12 -3.60 -9.99
N TYR A 254 12.02 -2.76 -8.95
CA TYR A 254 12.65 -1.44 -8.93
C TYR A 254 14.17 -1.52 -9.08
N LEU A 255 14.81 -2.43 -8.33
CA LEU A 255 16.24 -2.70 -8.44
C LEU A 255 16.66 -2.99 -9.90
N VAL A 256 16.01 -3.95 -10.55
CA VAL A 256 16.35 -4.37 -11.91
C VAL A 256 16.05 -3.27 -12.93
N THR A 257 14.87 -2.64 -12.84
CA THR A 257 14.47 -1.58 -13.77
C THR A 257 15.44 -0.40 -13.70
N THR A 258 15.81 0.05 -12.50
CA THR A 258 16.68 1.22 -12.35
C THR A 258 18.09 0.95 -12.88
N ILE A 259 18.68 -0.21 -12.58
CA ILE A 259 19.98 -0.61 -13.15
C ILE A 259 19.89 -0.65 -14.68
N PHE A 260 18.87 -1.31 -15.21
CA PHE A 260 18.66 -1.43 -16.65
C PHE A 260 18.54 -0.05 -17.32
N CYS A 261 17.68 0.82 -16.79
CA CYS A 261 17.46 2.14 -17.37
C CYS A 261 18.70 3.02 -17.28
N ASN A 262 19.40 3.06 -16.14
CA ASN A 262 20.63 3.84 -16.01
C ASN A 262 21.70 3.36 -17.00
N TYR A 263 21.90 2.05 -17.12
CA TYR A 263 22.86 1.45 -18.04
C TYR A 263 22.59 1.83 -19.50
N PHE A 264 21.37 1.60 -19.99
CA PHE A 264 21.04 1.90 -21.38
C PHE A 264 20.92 3.41 -21.66
N MET A 265 20.54 4.24 -20.69
CA MET A 265 20.54 5.70 -20.85
C MET A 265 21.96 6.27 -20.89
N ASN A 266 22.89 5.72 -20.11
CA ASN A 266 24.31 6.06 -20.22
C ASN A 266 24.87 5.66 -21.59
N LEU A 267 24.51 4.48 -22.11
CA LEU A 267 24.93 4.07 -23.45
C LEU A 267 24.37 4.96 -24.57
N ALA A 268 23.13 5.46 -24.44
CA ALA A 268 22.52 6.31 -25.46
C ALA A 268 22.96 7.77 -25.42
N PHE A 269 23.09 8.35 -24.22
CA PHE A 269 23.26 9.80 -24.06
C PHE A 269 24.39 10.18 -23.08
N GLY A 270 25.19 9.22 -22.61
CA GLY A 270 26.25 9.45 -21.63
C GLY A 270 25.71 10.02 -20.31
N LEU A 271 26.48 10.92 -19.70
CA LEU A 271 26.11 11.63 -18.47
C LEU A 271 24.73 12.25 -18.53
N LYS A 272 24.40 12.95 -19.62
CA LYS A 272 23.10 13.62 -19.78
C LYS A 272 21.91 12.66 -19.65
N GLY A 273 22.06 11.43 -20.14
CA GLY A 273 21.03 10.39 -20.01
C GLY A 273 20.80 9.97 -18.57
N VAL A 274 21.89 9.83 -17.81
CA VAL A 274 21.85 9.44 -16.40
C VAL A 274 21.30 10.56 -15.52
N VAL A 275 21.67 11.83 -15.78
CA VAL A 275 21.07 12.98 -15.09
C VAL A 275 19.57 13.07 -15.39
N ALA A 276 19.15 12.85 -16.65
CA ALA A 276 17.73 12.82 -17.00
C ALA A 276 16.96 11.71 -16.26
N MET A 277 17.53 10.50 -16.14
CA MET A 277 16.93 9.43 -15.34
C MET A 277 16.84 9.78 -13.85
N SER A 278 17.83 10.48 -13.33
CA SER A 278 17.84 10.96 -11.94
C SER A 278 16.69 11.94 -11.70
N LEU A 279 16.44 12.86 -12.63
CA LEU A 279 15.29 13.75 -12.57
C LEU A 279 13.97 12.95 -12.65
N PHE A 280 13.87 11.96 -13.54
CA PHE A 280 12.69 11.10 -13.65
C PHE A 280 12.41 10.28 -12.39
N ALA A 281 13.44 9.85 -11.66
CA ALA A 281 13.27 9.20 -10.36
C ALA A 281 12.62 10.14 -9.31
N GLN A 282 12.96 11.44 -9.33
CA GLN A 282 12.33 12.44 -8.46
C GLN A 282 10.86 12.69 -8.84
N LEU A 283 10.55 12.68 -10.14
CA LEU A 283 9.17 12.69 -10.62
C LEU A 283 8.40 11.47 -10.10
N ASP A 284 9.03 10.29 -10.13
CA ASP A 284 8.43 9.06 -9.63
C ASP A 284 8.16 9.12 -8.13
N SER A 285 9.09 9.64 -7.32
CA SER A 285 8.88 9.82 -5.88
C SER A 285 7.72 10.79 -5.60
N PHE A 286 7.68 11.93 -6.29
CA PHE A 286 6.60 12.92 -6.11
C PHE A 286 5.22 12.38 -6.50
N ILE A 287 5.11 11.68 -7.63
CA ILE A 287 3.84 11.07 -8.06
C ILE A 287 3.48 9.88 -7.15
N SER A 288 4.47 9.16 -6.62
CA SER A 288 4.24 8.06 -5.69
C SER A 288 3.55 8.52 -4.41
N ILE A 289 3.72 9.77 -3.97
CA ILE A 289 2.95 10.37 -2.85
C ILE A 289 1.44 10.24 -3.08
N ALA A 290 0.99 10.64 -4.27
CA ALA A 290 -0.43 10.58 -4.62
C ALA A 290 -0.91 9.12 -4.73
N LEU A 291 -0.06 8.24 -5.29
CA LEU A 291 -0.36 6.82 -5.47
C LEU A 291 -0.50 6.09 -4.14
N THR A 292 0.49 6.16 -3.25
CA THR A 292 0.46 5.46 -1.96
C THR A 292 -0.63 6.03 -1.05
N GLY A 293 -0.76 7.36 -0.99
CA GLY A 293 -1.78 8.02 -0.18
C GLY A 293 -3.21 7.65 -0.54
N ILE A 294 -3.52 7.42 -1.82
CA ILE A 294 -4.89 7.11 -2.27
C ILE A 294 -5.11 5.59 -2.41
N VAL A 295 -4.14 4.86 -2.96
CA VAL A 295 -4.29 3.42 -3.28
C VAL A 295 -4.17 2.55 -2.02
N ASP A 296 -3.21 2.80 -1.12
CA ASP A 296 -3.02 1.92 0.04
C ASP A 296 -4.21 2.01 1.02
N ASN A 297 -4.86 3.19 1.07
CA ASN A 297 -6.09 3.38 1.81
C ASN A 297 -7.28 2.65 1.15
N ASN A 298 -7.33 2.57 -0.18
CA ASN A 298 -8.36 1.82 -0.89
C ASN A 298 -8.35 0.32 -0.53
N ALA A 299 -7.17 -0.28 -0.34
CA ALA A 299 -7.00 -1.68 0.08
C ALA A 299 -7.76 -1.99 1.36
N SER A 300 -7.58 -1.11 2.34
CA SER A 300 -8.14 -1.20 3.68
C SER A 300 -9.68 -1.15 3.66
N PHE A 301 -10.26 -0.21 2.91
CA PHE A 301 -11.71 -0.12 2.75
C PHE A 301 -12.27 -1.27 1.91
N ALA A 302 -11.56 -1.68 0.86
CA ALA A 302 -11.97 -2.82 0.05
C ALA A 302 -11.96 -4.12 0.88
N ALA A 303 -11.02 -4.27 1.82
CA ALA A 303 -10.96 -5.41 2.74
C ALA A 303 -12.14 -5.42 3.72
N MET A 304 -12.49 -4.26 4.28
CA MET A 304 -13.68 -4.10 5.12
C MET A 304 -14.96 -4.46 4.36
N LEU A 305 -15.17 -3.86 3.17
CA LEU A 305 -16.34 -4.14 2.33
C LEU A 305 -16.41 -5.60 1.89
N LYS A 306 -15.26 -6.25 1.67
CA LYS A 306 -15.17 -7.68 1.41
C LYS A 306 -15.59 -8.50 2.63
N GLY A 307 -15.15 -8.13 3.83
CA GLY A 307 -15.56 -8.76 5.09
C GLY A 307 -17.07 -8.69 5.33
N GLU A 308 -17.70 -7.62 4.84
CA GLU A 308 -19.15 -7.40 4.88
C GLU A 308 -19.91 -8.01 3.68
N GLY A 309 -19.19 -8.54 2.67
CA GLY A 309 -19.77 -9.04 1.42
C GLY A 309 -20.33 -7.97 0.47
N ASP A 310 -20.09 -6.67 0.72
CA ASP A 310 -20.58 -5.56 -0.13
C ASP A 310 -19.71 -5.37 -1.38
N TYR A 311 -19.78 -6.34 -2.30
CA TYR A 311 -19.08 -6.31 -3.59
C TYR A 311 -19.52 -5.14 -4.50
N TYR A 312 -20.73 -4.62 -4.33
CA TYR A 312 -21.18 -3.41 -5.02
C TYR A 312 -20.43 -2.18 -4.50
N GLY A 313 -20.27 -2.07 -3.18
CA GLY A 313 -19.42 -1.09 -2.50
C GLY A 313 -18.00 -1.12 -3.05
N ILE A 314 -17.38 -2.31 -3.13
CA ILE A 314 -16.03 -2.48 -3.68
C ILE A 314 -15.95 -1.94 -5.11
N ARG A 315 -16.91 -2.27 -5.97
CA ARG A 315 -16.95 -1.80 -7.37
C ARG A 315 -17.08 -0.28 -7.47
N SER A 316 -17.96 0.30 -6.66
CA SER A 316 -18.20 1.76 -6.65
C SER A 316 -16.97 2.51 -6.13
N LEU A 317 -16.39 2.03 -5.03
CA LEU A 317 -15.15 2.55 -4.45
C LEU A 317 -14.00 2.48 -5.47
N SER A 318 -13.74 1.29 -6.00
CA SER A 318 -12.68 1.05 -6.98
C SER A 318 -12.80 1.97 -8.20
N LYS A 319 -14.01 2.13 -8.74
CA LYS A 319 -14.25 3.03 -9.88
C LYS A 319 -13.95 4.49 -9.52
N ARG A 320 -14.41 4.97 -8.36
CA ARG A 320 -14.17 6.34 -7.90
C ARG A 320 -12.68 6.60 -7.67
N VAL A 321 -12.02 5.69 -6.95
CA VAL A 321 -10.58 5.75 -6.68
C VAL A 321 -9.78 5.77 -7.97
N THR A 322 -10.06 4.85 -8.91
CA THR A 322 -9.40 4.83 -10.23
C THR A 322 -9.57 6.14 -10.99
N VAL A 323 -10.78 6.72 -11.03
CA VAL A 323 -11.01 8.00 -11.74
C VAL A 323 -10.24 9.14 -11.08
N ILE A 324 -10.29 9.24 -9.74
CA ILE A 324 -9.58 10.28 -8.99
C ILE A 324 -8.07 10.15 -9.21
N ILE A 325 -7.49 8.96 -9.04
CA ILE A 325 -6.04 8.79 -9.14
C ILE A 325 -5.54 8.98 -10.57
N VAL A 326 -6.28 8.53 -11.59
CA VAL A 326 -5.93 8.78 -12.99
C VAL A 326 -5.96 10.27 -13.29
N LEU A 327 -6.97 11.00 -12.78
CA LEU A 327 -7.05 12.45 -12.95
C LEU A 327 -5.88 13.15 -12.26
N VAL A 328 -5.58 12.80 -11.00
CA VAL A 328 -4.46 13.37 -10.23
C VAL A 328 -3.13 13.09 -10.94
N CYS A 329 -2.86 11.85 -11.33
CA CYS A 329 -1.63 11.49 -12.05
C CYS A 329 -1.54 12.20 -13.41
N THR A 330 -2.66 12.40 -14.12
CA THR A 330 -2.68 13.13 -15.39
C THR A 330 -2.39 14.61 -15.18
N VAL A 331 -3.02 15.25 -14.20
CA VAL A 331 -2.77 16.66 -13.88
C VAL A 331 -1.31 16.86 -13.45
N LEU A 332 -0.79 16.01 -12.56
CA LEU A 332 0.62 16.08 -12.16
C LEU A 332 1.56 15.88 -13.35
N SER A 333 1.27 14.92 -14.22
CA SER A 333 2.05 14.67 -15.45
C SER A 333 2.09 15.90 -16.36
N ILE A 334 0.95 16.57 -16.55
CA ILE A 334 0.87 17.81 -17.35
C ILE A 334 1.66 18.94 -16.68
N ILE A 335 1.51 19.13 -15.37
CA ILE A 335 2.28 20.12 -14.61
C ILE A 335 3.78 19.87 -14.79
N PHE A 336 4.23 18.62 -14.68
CA PHE A 336 5.63 18.29 -14.87
C PHE A 336 6.14 18.58 -16.29
N VAL A 337 5.37 18.26 -17.33
CA VAL A 337 5.74 18.60 -18.71
C VAL A 337 5.78 20.11 -18.92
N MET A 338 4.90 20.88 -18.29
CA MET A 338 4.89 22.35 -18.43
C MET A 338 6.02 23.03 -17.64
N PHE A 339 6.37 22.49 -16.46
CA PHE A 339 7.30 23.11 -15.51
C PHE A 339 8.62 22.35 -15.35
N TYR A 340 8.96 21.42 -16.24
CA TYR A 340 10.16 20.58 -16.11
C TYR A 340 11.45 21.40 -15.93
N ARG A 341 11.56 22.57 -16.57
CA ARG A 341 12.73 23.47 -16.42
C ARG A 341 12.86 24.00 -15.00
N GLY A 342 11.73 24.35 -14.36
CA GLY A 342 11.73 24.79 -12.96
C GLY A 342 12.11 23.65 -12.02
N VAL A 343 11.62 22.43 -12.29
CA VAL A 343 11.99 21.25 -11.51
C VAL A 343 13.47 20.91 -11.71
N ALA A 344 13.98 20.97 -12.93
CA ALA A 344 15.40 20.76 -13.23
C ALA A 344 16.28 21.80 -12.52
N ALA A 345 15.87 23.06 -12.46
CA ALA A 345 16.58 24.13 -11.74
C ALA A 345 16.68 23.87 -10.23
N ILE A 346 15.66 23.24 -9.61
CA ILE A 346 15.71 22.80 -8.19
C ILE A 346 16.81 21.75 -7.97
N PHE A 347 17.22 21.03 -9.00
CA PHE A 347 18.33 20.07 -8.94
C PHE A 347 19.61 20.61 -9.61
N ASN A 348 19.75 21.94 -9.65
CA ASN A 348 20.93 22.64 -10.18
C ASN A 348 21.24 22.28 -11.66
N ILE A 349 20.22 21.89 -12.43
CA ILE A 349 20.34 21.57 -13.85
C ILE A 349 19.96 22.81 -14.66
N HIS A 350 20.96 23.47 -15.22
CA HIS A 350 20.81 24.71 -16.00
C HIS A 350 21.30 24.61 -17.45
N GLU A 351 22.01 23.54 -17.78
CA GLU A 351 22.62 23.37 -19.09
C GLU A 351 21.57 23.26 -20.21
N PRO A 352 21.63 24.11 -21.27
CA PRO A 352 20.62 24.12 -22.33
C PRO A 352 20.47 22.76 -23.03
N GLU A 353 21.57 22.09 -23.32
CA GLU A 353 21.57 20.80 -24.01
C GLU A 353 20.93 19.68 -23.15
N MET A 354 21.12 19.73 -21.83
CA MET A 354 20.50 18.77 -20.92
C MET A 354 19.00 19.04 -20.78
N LEU A 355 18.60 20.31 -20.69
CA LEU A 355 17.20 20.72 -20.65
C LEU A 355 16.46 20.37 -21.94
N GLU A 356 17.12 20.47 -23.10
CA GLU A 356 16.55 20.04 -24.37
C GLU A 356 16.30 18.54 -24.41
N LEU A 357 17.28 17.73 -23.98
CA LEU A 357 17.11 16.27 -23.89
C LEU A 357 15.96 15.89 -22.96
N ILE A 358 15.91 16.48 -21.76
CA ILE A 358 14.81 16.25 -20.80
C ILE A 358 13.48 16.68 -21.40
N GLY A 359 13.42 17.84 -22.06
CA GLY A 359 12.23 18.37 -22.70
C GLY A 359 11.67 17.46 -23.81
N ASN A 360 12.55 16.73 -24.50
CA ASN A 360 12.15 15.77 -25.53
C ASN A 360 11.69 14.42 -24.94
N LEU A 361 12.27 13.99 -23.82
CA LEU A 361 11.96 12.69 -23.21
C LEU A 361 10.78 12.74 -22.23
N ILE A 362 10.60 13.84 -21.49
CA ILE A 362 9.58 13.95 -20.44
C ILE A 362 8.14 13.75 -20.94
N PRO A 363 7.70 14.26 -22.11
CA PRO A 363 6.33 14.09 -22.56
C PRO A 363 6.00 12.62 -22.86
N ILE A 364 7.00 11.83 -23.25
CA ILE A 364 6.87 10.39 -23.49
C ILE A 364 6.82 9.65 -22.14
N TYR A 365 7.75 9.99 -21.24
CA TYR A 365 7.87 9.34 -19.94
C TYR A 365 6.61 9.46 -19.09
N VAL A 366 6.03 10.67 -19.00
CA VAL A 366 4.91 10.92 -18.07
C VAL A 366 3.60 10.19 -18.44
N LEU A 367 3.44 9.76 -19.70
CA LEU A 367 2.28 8.96 -20.13
C LEU A 367 2.17 7.62 -19.37
N TYR A 368 3.28 7.19 -18.76
CA TYR A 368 3.35 6.04 -17.88
C TYR A 368 2.42 6.15 -16.65
N TYR A 369 2.33 7.33 -16.02
CA TYR A 369 1.73 7.46 -14.69
C TYR A 369 0.20 7.25 -14.66
N PRO A 370 -0.61 7.85 -15.57
CA PRO A 370 -2.04 7.58 -15.61
C PRO A 370 -2.36 6.10 -15.88
N LEU A 371 -1.54 5.43 -16.69
CA LEU A 371 -1.72 4.01 -16.99
C LEU A 371 -1.32 3.13 -15.80
N ARG A 372 -0.18 3.43 -15.16
CA ARG A 372 0.30 2.75 -13.97
C ARG A 372 -0.69 2.87 -12.81
N SER A 373 -1.36 4.01 -12.64
CA SER A 373 -2.32 4.18 -11.56
C SER A 373 -3.49 3.20 -11.66
N ILE A 374 -3.93 2.87 -12.88
CA ILE A 374 -4.97 1.84 -13.10
C ILE A 374 -4.47 0.46 -12.67
N LEU A 375 -3.24 0.11 -13.05
CA LEU A 375 -2.62 -1.17 -12.68
C LEU A 375 -2.50 -1.31 -11.15
N LEU A 376 -2.07 -0.25 -10.46
CA LEU A 376 -1.91 -0.27 -9.01
C LEU A 376 -3.24 -0.51 -8.29
N VAL A 377 -4.32 0.17 -8.68
CA VAL A 377 -5.66 -0.06 -8.09
C VAL A 377 -6.13 -1.49 -8.37
N LEU A 378 -5.95 -2.02 -9.58
CA LEU A 378 -6.32 -3.41 -9.88
C LEU A 378 -5.53 -4.42 -9.05
N ARG A 379 -4.21 -4.23 -8.94
CA ARG A 379 -3.32 -5.09 -8.14
C ARG A 379 -3.75 -5.10 -6.68
N ASP A 380 -4.07 -3.93 -6.15
CA ASP A 380 -4.52 -3.73 -4.77
C ASP A 380 -5.82 -4.48 -4.49
N ILE A 381 -6.81 -4.35 -5.38
CA ILE A 381 -8.09 -5.07 -5.28
C ILE A 381 -7.87 -6.59 -5.39
N TYR A 382 -7.04 -7.06 -6.32
CA TYR A 382 -6.74 -8.49 -6.42
C TYR A 382 -6.07 -9.03 -5.16
N ASN A 383 -5.16 -8.27 -4.56
CA ASN A 383 -4.54 -8.65 -3.29
C ASN A 383 -5.60 -8.74 -2.18
N THR A 384 -6.47 -7.74 -2.09
CA THR A 384 -7.59 -7.69 -1.14
C THR A 384 -8.57 -8.87 -1.33
N LEU A 385 -8.81 -9.31 -2.56
CA LEU A 385 -9.66 -10.46 -2.89
C LEU A 385 -8.98 -11.83 -2.71
N ASP A 386 -7.92 -11.92 -1.92
CA ASP A 386 -7.09 -13.11 -1.68
C ASP A 386 -6.45 -13.71 -2.95
N ARG A 387 -6.31 -12.91 -4.00
CA ARG A 387 -5.62 -13.31 -5.25
C ARG A 387 -4.17 -12.79 -5.25
N SER A 388 -3.50 -12.92 -4.12
CA SER A 388 -2.15 -12.38 -3.89
C SER A 388 -1.12 -12.90 -4.91
N ILE A 389 -1.23 -14.15 -5.35
CA ILE A 389 -0.36 -14.73 -6.40
C ILE A 389 -0.55 -13.99 -7.73
N TYR A 390 -1.79 -13.70 -8.11
CA TYR A 390 -2.08 -12.95 -9.34
C TYR A 390 -1.58 -11.50 -9.25
N ALA A 391 -1.83 -10.83 -8.11
CA ALA A 391 -1.31 -9.50 -7.83
C ALA A 391 0.23 -9.44 -7.88
N THR A 392 0.90 -10.46 -7.31
CA THR A 392 2.36 -10.60 -7.33
C THR A 392 2.88 -10.80 -8.76
N ALA A 393 2.24 -11.68 -9.54
CA ALA A 393 2.63 -11.93 -10.92
C ALA A 393 2.54 -10.66 -11.78
N LEU A 394 1.52 -9.82 -11.56
CA LEU A 394 1.40 -8.53 -12.24
C LEU A 394 2.52 -7.55 -11.84
N GLY A 395 2.93 -7.52 -10.56
CA GLY A 395 4.05 -6.71 -10.11
C GLY A 395 5.39 -7.11 -10.73
N ILE A 396 5.65 -8.42 -10.81
CA ILE A 396 6.83 -8.97 -11.50
C ILE A 396 6.78 -8.64 -12.99
N LEU A 397 5.61 -8.83 -13.63
CA LEU A 397 5.46 -8.54 -15.04
C LEU A 397 5.72 -7.06 -15.36
N ASP A 398 5.19 -6.14 -14.56
CA ASP A 398 5.46 -4.70 -14.65
C ASP A 398 6.96 -4.40 -14.56
N LYS A 399 7.58 -4.68 -13.42
CA LYS A 399 8.91 -4.12 -13.13
C LYS A 399 10.07 -5.03 -13.51
N VAL A 400 9.90 -6.35 -13.53
CA VAL A 400 11.02 -7.28 -13.80
C VAL A 400 11.08 -7.66 -15.28
N VAL A 401 9.91 -7.80 -15.92
CA VAL A 401 9.84 -8.37 -17.28
C VAL A 401 9.57 -7.32 -18.34
N SER A 402 8.50 -6.53 -18.19
CA SER A 402 8.00 -5.72 -19.29
C SER A 402 8.96 -4.59 -19.69
N ILE A 403 9.47 -3.81 -18.73
CA ILE A 403 10.37 -2.69 -19.02
C ILE A 403 11.72 -3.18 -19.58
N PRO A 404 12.42 -4.17 -18.99
CA PRO A 404 13.67 -4.66 -19.60
C PRO A 404 13.47 -5.30 -20.98
N LEU A 405 12.39 -6.08 -21.18
CA LEU A 405 12.12 -6.75 -22.45
C LEU A 405 11.75 -5.76 -23.56
N ILE A 406 10.73 -4.93 -23.32
CA ILE A 406 10.22 -3.98 -24.31
C ILE A 406 11.21 -2.83 -24.49
N GLY A 407 11.80 -2.34 -23.41
CA GLY A 407 12.85 -1.34 -23.42
C GLY A 407 14.08 -1.79 -24.17
N GLY A 408 14.55 -3.03 -23.95
CA GLY A 408 15.68 -3.59 -24.69
C GLY A 408 15.40 -3.69 -26.18
N VAL A 409 14.23 -4.17 -26.57
CA VAL A 409 13.82 -4.25 -27.98
C VAL A 409 13.73 -2.85 -28.60
N LEU A 410 13.01 -1.91 -27.98
CA LEU A 410 12.85 -0.57 -28.53
C LEU A 410 14.16 0.23 -28.54
N TYR A 411 15.05 -0.03 -27.59
CA TYR A 411 16.38 0.57 -27.57
C TYR A 411 17.19 0.22 -28.81
N LEU A 412 17.11 -1.02 -29.30
CA LEU A 412 17.81 -1.45 -30.52
C LEU A 412 17.37 -0.66 -31.77
N PHE A 413 16.12 -0.18 -31.81
CA PHE A 413 15.58 0.55 -32.97
C PHE A 413 15.64 2.07 -32.82
N PHE A 414 15.44 2.60 -31.61
CA PHE A 414 15.24 4.03 -31.35
C PHE A 414 16.16 4.59 -30.25
N GLY A 415 17.15 3.83 -29.80
CA GLY A 415 18.08 4.23 -28.73
C GLY A 415 17.35 4.60 -27.43
N GLY A 416 17.84 5.64 -26.74
CA GLY A 416 17.25 6.09 -25.48
C GLY A 416 15.80 6.56 -25.59
N TYR A 417 15.36 7.09 -26.75
CA TYR A 417 13.94 7.39 -26.98
C TYR A 417 13.07 6.15 -26.97
N GLY A 418 13.58 5.04 -27.54
CA GLY A 418 12.91 3.73 -27.49
C GLY A 418 12.78 3.20 -26.06
N LEU A 419 13.84 3.35 -25.26
CA LEU A 419 13.82 2.96 -23.86
C LEU A 419 12.79 3.75 -23.05
N ILE A 420 12.73 5.07 -23.19
CA ILE A 420 11.72 5.89 -22.49
C ILE A 420 10.30 5.57 -22.97
N SER A 421 10.13 5.33 -24.28
CA SER A 421 8.84 4.91 -24.85
C SER A 421 8.36 3.56 -24.32
N SER A 422 9.26 2.72 -23.80
CA SER A 422 8.90 1.42 -23.23
C SER A 422 8.03 1.53 -21.98
N PHE A 423 8.13 2.62 -21.20
CA PHE A 423 7.33 2.79 -19.98
C PHE A 423 5.82 2.79 -20.28
N PRO A 424 5.26 3.71 -21.08
CA PRO A 424 3.84 3.69 -21.41
C PRO A 424 3.43 2.45 -22.23
N LEU A 425 4.28 1.98 -23.16
CA LEU A 425 3.97 0.81 -23.99
C LEU A 425 3.87 -0.48 -23.17
N SER A 426 4.77 -0.67 -22.21
CA SER A 426 4.73 -1.79 -21.26
C SER A 426 3.45 -1.77 -20.43
N MET A 427 3.03 -0.60 -19.96
CA MET A 427 1.77 -0.46 -19.23
C MET A 427 0.55 -0.81 -20.08
N LEU A 428 0.48 -0.33 -21.32
CA LEU A 428 -0.62 -0.67 -22.22
C LEU A 428 -0.68 -2.19 -22.47
N LEU A 429 0.46 -2.82 -22.70
CA LEU A 429 0.54 -4.26 -22.90
C LEU A 429 0.08 -5.05 -21.67
N ILE A 430 0.47 -4.62 -20.47
CA ILE A 430 0.03 -5.25 -19.22
C ILE A 430 -1.47 -5.08 -19.01
N LEU A 431 -2.02 -3.88 -19.21
CA LEU A 431 -3.46 -3.63 -19.09
C LEU A 431 -4.25 -4.48 -20.09
N CYS A 432 -3.78 -4.60 -21.33
CA CYS A 432 -4.35 -5.50 -22.33
C CYS A 432 -4.28 -6.96 -21.88
N LEU A 433 -3.15 -7.39 -21.34
CA LEU A 433 -2.97 -8.75 -20.83
C LEU A 433 -3.92 -9.05 -19.67
N ILE A 434 -4.12 -8.11 -18.74
CA ILE A 434 -5.10 -8.25 -17.65
C ILE A 434 -6.50 -8.46 -18.20
N VAL A 435 -6.91 -7.68 -19.21
CA VAL A 435 -8.22 -7.84 -19.85
C VAL A 435 -8.36 -9.25 -20.45
N VAL A 436 -7.34 -9.73 -21.18
CA VAL A 436 -7.35 -11.06 -21.80
C VAL A 436 -7.38 -12.18 -20.75
N ILE A 437 -6.53 -12.11 -19.73
CA ILE A 437 -6.47 -13.10 -18.64
C ILE A 437 -7.80 -13.13 -17.89
N ASN A 438 -8.33 -11.98 -17.52
CA ASN A 438 -9.59 -11.89 -16.80
C ASN A 438 -10.75 -12.45 -17.63
N GLN A 439 -10.83 -12.15 -18.92
CA GLN A 439 -11.85 -12.74 -19.81
C GLN A 439 -11.74 -14.27 -19.85
N ARG A 440 -10.53 -14.83 -19.89
CA ARG A 440 -10.33 -16.28 -19.82
C ARG A 440 -10.76 -16.86 -18.48
N ILE A 441 -10.47 -16.19 -17.37
CA ILE A 441 -10.91 -16.60 -16.02
C ILE A 441 -12.44 -16.62 -15.94
N VAL A 442 -13.11 -15.56 -16.42
CA VAL A 442 -14.57 -15.42 -16.42
C VAL A 442 -15.24 -16.50 -17.26
N LYS A 443 -14.70 -16.78 -18.46
CA LYS A 443 -15.21 -17.85 -19.33
C LYS A 443 -15.06 -19.23 -18.66
N LYS A 444 -13.88 -19.53 -18.08
CA LYS A 444 -13.65 -20.80 -17.38
C LYS A 444 -14.52 -20.96 -16.14
N SER A 445 -14.79 -19.86 -15.43
CA SER A 445 -15.65 -19.86 -14.25
C SER A 445 -17.15 -19.81 -14.58
N LYS A 446 -17.55 -20.01 -15.85
CA LYS A 446 -18.94 -19.96 -16.32
C LYS A 446 -19.71 -18.69 -15.86
N GLY A 447 -19.02 -17.55 -15.80
CA GLY A 447 -19.64 -16.27 -15.39
C GLY A 447 -19.68 -16.02 -13.88
N ARG A 448 -19.11 -16.89 -13.04
CA ARG A 448 -18.98 -16.67 -11.59
C ARG A 448 -18.23 -15.38 -11.22
N TYR A 449 -17.21 -14.97 -11.98
CA TYR A 449 -16.44 -13.78 -11.66
C TYR A 449 -16.79 -12.59 -12.56
N SER A 450 -16.76 -11.38 -11.99
CA SER A 450 -16.91 -10.15 -12.77
C SER A 450 -15.70 -9.91 -13.71
N PRO A 451 -15.89 -9.27 -14.87
CA PRO A 451 -14.88 -9.26 -15.94
C PRO A 451 -13.63 -8.41 -15.68
N VAL A 452 -13.74 -7.35 -14.86
CA VAL A 452 -12.60 -6.44 -14.61
C VAL A 452 -12.00 -6.68 -13.23
N LEU A 453 -12.83 -6.70 -12.18
CA LEU A 453 -12.36 -6.78 -10.80
C LEU A 453 -12.28 -8.22 -10.27
N LEU A 454 -12.75 -9.20 -11.03
CA LEU A 454 -12.82 -10.61 -10.62
C LEU A 454 -13.57 -10.83 -9.29
N LEU A 455 -14.49 -9.93 -8.93
CA LEU A 455 -15.42 -10.11 -7.82
C LEU A 455 -16.24 -11.37 -8.03
N ASP A 456 -16.49 -12.14 -6.97
CA ASP A 456 -17.31 -13.34 -7.00
C ASP A 456 -18.79 -12.96 -7.05
N GLU A 457 -19.42 -13.16 -8.21
CA GLU A 457 -20.84 -12.90 -8.44
C GLU A 457 -21.73 -13.97 -7.79
N GLU A 458 -21.19 -15.11 -7.36
CA GLU A 458 -21.93 -16.14 -6.59
C GLU A 458 -22.13 -15.69 -5.13
N TYR A 459 -21.14 -15.00 -4.55
CA TYR A 459 -21.23 -14.33 -3.24
C TYR A 459 -21.80 -12.91 -3.33
N ARG A 460 -22.40 -12.55 -4.48
CA ARG A 460 -23.05 -11.25 -4.62
C ARG A 460 -24.25 -11.22 -3.70
N LEU A 461 -24.08 -10.53 -2.57
CA LEU A 461 -25.19 -10.03 -1.78
C LEU A 461 -26.09 -9.23 -2.73
N LYS A 462 -27.25 -9.78 -3.07
CA LYS A 462 -28.32 -9.04 -3.72
C LYS A 462 -28.85 -8.09 -2.66
N ALA A 463 -28.42 -6.84 -2.72
CA ALA A 463 -28.97 -5.78 -1.90
C ALA A 463 -30.47 -5.70 -2.19
N LEU A 464 -31.27 -5.93 -1.15
CA LEU A 464 -32.72 -5.84 -1.20
C LEU A 464 -33.13 -4.38 -0.94
N CYS A 465 -32.55 -3.78 0.09
CA CYS A 465 -32.69 -2.36 0.39
C CYS A 465 -31.49 -1.82 1.17
N SER A 466 -31.28 -0.51 1.12
CA SER A 466 -30.26 0.17 1.93
C SER A 466 -30.75 1.53 2.40
N TYR A 467 -30.56 1.81 3.69
CA TYR A 467 -31.00 3.02 4.36
C TYR A 467 -29.80 3.70 5.05
N SER A 468 -29.44 4.91 4.63
CA SER A 468 -28.39 5.70 5.30
C SER A 468 -28.92 7.06 5.75
N VAL A 469 -28.63 7.45 6.99
CA VAL A 469 -28.95 8.78 7.55
C VAL A 469 -27.76 9.38 8.31
N LYS A 470 -27.73 10.73 8.39
CA LYS A 470 -26.63 11.48 9.02
C LYS A 470 -26.77 11.59 10.55
N SER A 471 -28.01 11.60 11.04
CA SER A 471 -28.40 11.53 12.43
C SER A 471 -29.57 10.54 12.51
N LEU A 472 -29.67 9.81 13.61
CA LEU A 472 -30.76 8.90 13.88
C LEU A 472 -31.52 9.38 15.11
N ASP A 473 -32.61 10.10 14.89
CA ASP A 473 -33.44 10.66 15.96
C ASP A 473 -34.45 9.63 16.48
N ASN A 474 -34.94 8.75 15.61
CA ASN A 474 -35.90 7.70 15.96
C ASN A 474 -35.58 6.38 15.23
N ALA A 475 -35.32 5.32 16.00
CA ALA A 475 -35.02 4.00 15.46
C ALA A 475 -36.19 3.36 14.71
N SER A 476 -37.45 3.69 15.05
CA SER A 476 -38.63 3.12 14.39
C SER A 476 -38.74 3.52 12.91
N GLU A 477 -38.13 4.63 12.52
CA GLU A 477 -38.11 5.05 11.11
C GLU A 477 -37.31 4.09 10.24
N ILE A 478 -36.31 3.41 10.80
CA ILE A 478 -35.49 2.43 10.08
C ILE A 478 -36.34 1.20 9.77
N GLY A 479 -36.99 0.61 10.78
CA GLY A 479 -37.81 -0.59 10.63
C GLY A 479 -38.96 -0.37 9.65
N GLN A 480 -39.68 0.76 9.79
CA GLN A 480 -40.77 1.11 8.86
C GLN A 480 -40.28 1.28 7.41
N TRP A 481 -39.12 1.91 7.21
CA TRP A 481 -38.58 2.11 5.86
C TRP A 481 -38.08 0.80 5.25
N ILE A 482 -37.36 -0.02 6.03
CA ILE A 482 -36.89 -1.34 5.59
C ILE A 482 -38.09 -2.22 5.26
N GLY A 483 -39.10 -2.29 6.15
CA GLY A 483 -40.33 -3.05 5.92
C GLY A 483 -41.02 -2.66 4.62
N LYS A 484 -41.29 -1.36 4.41
CA LYS A 484 -41.88 -0.86 3.14
C LYS A 484 -41.03 -1.17 1.90
N SER A 485 -39.72 -1.27 2.06
CA SER A 485 -38.79 -1.55 0.96
C SER A 485 -38.68 -3.05 0.67
N LEU A 486 -38.94 -3.90 1.66
CA LEU A 486 -38.94 -5.36 1.53
C LEU A 486 -40.28 -5.95 1.03
N VAL A 487 -41.39 -5.19 1.11
CA VAL A 487 -42.71 -5.62 0.57
C VAL A 487 -42.65 -5.99 -0.92
N ASP A 488 -41.83 -5.29 -1.70
CA ASP A 488 -41.68 -5.53 -3.15
C ASP A 488 -40.67 -6.66 -3.47
N THR A 489 -40.09 -7.32 -2.46
CA THR A 489 -39.13 -8.42 -2.62
C THR A 489 -39.78 -9.78 -2.34
N TYR A 490 -39.26 -10.85 -2.97
CA TYR A 490 -39.73 -12.24 -2.83
C TYR A 490 -39.46 -12.88 -1.45
N LEU A 491 -39.43 -12.08 -0.38
CA LEU A 491 -39.11 -12.52 0.98
C LEU A 491 -40.36 -13.05 1.69
N GLU A 492 -40.21 -14.10 2.49
CA GLU A 492 -41.27 -14.53 3.39
C GLU A 492 -41.56 -13.44 4.45
N PRO A 493 -42.84 -13.17 4.76
CA PRO A 493 -43.22 -12.18 5.76
C PRO A 493 -42.53 -12.38 7.11
N SER A 494 -42.43 -13.63 7.58
CA SER A 494 -41.78 -14.01 8.84
C SER A 494 -40.31 -13.58 8.92
N ILE A 495 -39.57 -13.65 7.81
CA ILE A 495 -38.16 -13.24 7.75
C ILE A 495 -38.06 -11.71 7.64
N SER A 496 -38.93 -11.09 6.85
CA SER A 496 -39.01 -9.63 6.74
C SER A 496 -39.25 -8.97 8.10
N ASP A 497 -40.19 -9.48 8.88
CA ASP A 497 -40.53 -8.94 10.21
C ASP A 497 -39.35 -9.07 11.19
N LYS A 498 -38.65 -10.21 11.17
CA LYS A 498 -37.44 -10.41 11.99
C LYS A 498 -36.32 -9.44 11.63
N ILE A 499 -36.12 -9.17 10.34
CA ILE A 499 -35.11 -8.20 9.87
C ILE A 499 -35.50 -6.77 10.27
N CYS A 500 -36.78 -6.40 10.17
CA CYS A 500 -37.25 -5.08 10.59
C CYS A 500 -37.04 -4.86 12.08
N LEU A 501 -37.45 -5.83 12.91
CA LEU A 501 -37.23 -5.80 14.35
C LEU A 501 -35.74 -5.67 14.69
N ALA A 502 -34.89 -6.46 14.03
CA ALA A 502 -33.46 -6.41 14.26
C ALA A 502 -32.85 -5.05 13.87
N ALA A 503 -33.36 -4.41 12.82
CA ALA A 503 -32.90 -3.10 12.42
C ALA A 503 -33.32 -1.99 13.40
N GLU A 504 -34.55 -2.07 13.94
CA GLU A 504 -35.02 -1.14 14.98
C GLU A 504 -34.21 -1.28 16.26
N GLU A 505 -34.03 -2.50 16.76
CA GLU A 505 -33.24 -2.77 17.98
C GLU A 505 -31.79 -2.29 17.83
N MET A 506 -31.14 -2.56 16.69
CA MET A 506 -29.81 -2.03 16.41
C MET A 506 -29.79 -0.51 16.35
N GLY A 507 -30.84 0.12 15.81
CA GLY A 507 -31.01 1.56 15.80
C GLY A 507 -31.07 2.13 17.22
N VAL A 508 -31.88 1.53 18.10
CA VAL A 508 -31.97 1.91 19.52
C VAL A 508 -30.61 1.76 20.21
N TYR A 509 -29.93 0.64 19.98
CA TYR A 509 -28.61 0.38 20.58
C TYR A 509 -27.58 1.43 20.18
N ILE A 510 -27.60 1.86 18.92
CA ILE A 510 -26.70 2.90 18.43
C ILE A 510 -27.05 4.26 19.03
N ILE A 511 -28.34 4.61 19.14
CA ILE A 511 -28.75 5.86 19.77
C ILE A 511 -28.30 5.89 21.23
N ASP A 512 -28.52 4.81 21.98
CA ASP A 512 -28.17 4.72 23.40
C ASP A 512 -26.66 4.81 23.64
N ARG A 513 -25.86 4.11 22.82
CA ARG A 513 -24.40 4.05 22.99
C ARG A 513 -23.63 5.17 22.33
N CYS A 514 -24.10 5.66 21.19
CA CYS A 514 -23.37 6.61 20.36
C CYS A 514 -24.03 8.00 20.30
N GLY A 515 -25.28 8.13 20.72
CA GLY A 515 -26.07 9.36 20.61
C GLY A 515 -26.78 9.53 19.27
N THR A 516 -27.80 10.38 19.23
CA THR A 516 -28.65 10.62 18.05
C THR A 516 -27.92 11.28 16.88
N ASP A 517 -26.84 12.02 17.13
CA ASP A 517 -26.04 12.70 16.09
C ASP A 517 -25.08 11.73 15.35
N THR A 518 -25.26 10.42 15.54
CA THR A 518 -24.46 9.36 14.92
C THR A 518 -24.98 9.03 13.53
N ALA A 519 -24.10 9.14 12.54
CA ALA A 519 -24.42 8.72 11.19
C ALA A 519 -24.46 7.18 11.12
N VAL A 520 -25.54 6.64 10.54
CA VAL A 520 -25.84 5.20 10.46
C VAL A 520 -26.17 4.75 9.04
N ASP A 521 -25.78 3.51 8.72
CA ASP A 521 -26.03 2.86 7.44
C ASP A 521 -26.52 1.43 7.66
N PHE A 522 -27.72 1.12 7.18
CA PHE A 522 -28.32 -0.20 7.21
C PHE A 522 -28.38 -0.76 5.80
N LEU A 523 -27.92 -1.99 5.63
CA LEU A 523 -27.97 -2.74 4.37
C LEU A 523 -28.64 -4.08 4.62
N VAL A 524 -29.73 -4.34 3.92
CA VAL A 524 -30.35 -5.67 3.88
C VAL A 524 -29.98 -6.32 2.55
N ALA A 525 -29.40 -7.51 2.60
CA ALA A 525 -29.02 -8.24 1.42
C ALA A 525 -29.19 -9.76 1.59
N THR A 526 -29.20 -10.49 0.48
CA THR A 526 -29.28 -11.96 0.47
C THR A 526 -28.23 -12.58 -0.45
N ASN A 527 -27.68 -13.72 -0.03
CA ASN A 527 -26.80 -14.56 -0.87
C ASN A 527 -27.57 -15.74 -1.51
N GLY A 528 -28.91 -15.79 -1.36
CA GLY A 528 -29.77 -16.86 -1.86
C GLY A 528 -30.07 -17.98 -0.86
N SER A 529 -29.20 -18.21 0.14
CA SER A 529 -29.42 -19.17 1.23
C SER A 529 -29.66 -18.51 2.58
N GLU A 530 -29.25 -17.25 2.75
CA GLU A 530 -29.32 -16.49 3.98
C GLU A 530 -29.67 -15.02 3.68
N PHE A 531 -30.20 -14.34 4.68
CA PHE A 531 -30.43 -12.90 4.68
C PHE A 531 -29.51 -12.25 5.70
N ILE A 532 -28.92 -11.12 5.32
CA ILE A 532 -27.93 -10.40 6.11
C ILE A 532 -28.41 -8.96 6.27
N LEU A 533 -28.53 -8.54 7.53
CA LEU A 533 -28.69 -7.14 7.92
C LEU A 533 -27.34 -6.64 8.42
N THR A 534 -26.72 -5.72 7.69
CA THR A 534 -25.50 -5.04 8.09
C THR A 534 -25.86 -3.65 8.59
N CYS A 535 -25.46 -3.33 9.81
CA CYS A 535 -25.63 -2.03 10.43
C CYS A 535 -24.25 -1.40 10.68
N ARG A 536 -24.03 -0.18 10.20
CA ARG A 536 -22.80 0.58 10.42
C ARG A 536 -23.09 1.85 11.20
N SER A 537 -22.25 2.18 12.18
CA SER A 537 -22.35 3.43 12.93
C SER A 537 -21.01 4.13 13.11
N SER A 538 -21.06 5.45 13.21
CA SER A 538 -19.90 6.33 13.39
C SER A 538 -19.58 6.69 14.84
N GLY A 539 -20.14 6.00 15.83
CA GLY A 539 -19.86 6.28 17.25
C GLY A 539 -18.64 5.53 17.82
N GLU A 540 -18.49 5.61 19.14
CA GLU A 540 -17.52 4.84 19.94
C GLU A 540 -17.76 3.32 19.78
N PRO A 541 -16.72 2.48 19.93
CA PRO A 541 -16.84 1.04 19.80
C PRO A 541 -17.82 0.48 20.85
N PHE A 542 -18.82 -0.26 20.40
CA PHE A 542 -19.71 -1.00 21.28
C PHE A 542 -19.82 -2.45 20.79
N TYR A 543 -19.72 -3.41 21.73
CA TYR A 543 -20.10 -4.78 21.42
C TYR A 543 -21.62 -4.87 21.59
N PRO A 544 -22.40 -5.14 20.52
CA PRO A 544 -23.86 -5.22 20.60
C PRO A 544 -24.36 -6.32 21.54
N ILE A 545 -23.47 -7.22 21.99
CA ILE A 545 -23.79 -8.30 22.91
C ILE A 545 -22.60 -8.52 23.85
N LYS A 546 -22.73 -8.12 25.12
CA LYS A 546 -21.79 -8.55 26.16
C LYS A 546 -22.11 -9.99 26.55
N ILE A 547 -21.30 -10.95 26.12
CA ILE A 547 -21.21 -12.25 26.82
C ILE A 547 -20.36 -11.99 28.07
N GLY A 548 -21.02 -11.55 29.14
CA GLY A 548 -20.39 -11.30 30.43
C GLY A 548 -21.02 -10.14 31.19
N GLU A 549 -21.74 -10.50 32.25
CA GLU A 549 -22.08 -9.69 33.44
C GLU A 549 -23.46 -8.98 33.55
N SER A 550 -24.43 -9.24 32.68
CA SER A 550 -25.84 -8.88 32.98
C SER A 550 -26.84 -9.76 32.22
N GLU A 551 -28.01 -10.01 32.81
CA GLU A 551 -29.13 -10.66 32.12
C GLU A 551 -29.39 -9.94 30.79
N LEU A 552 -29.28 -10.67 29.67
CA LEU A 552 -29.63 -10.18 28.35
C LEU A 552 -31.09 -9.70 28.37
N SER A 553 -31.37 -8.55 27.77
CA SER A 553 -32.75 -8.11 27.60
C SER A 553 -33.53 -9.15 26.75
N PRO A 554 -34.87 -9.24 26.87
CA PRO A 554 -35.67 -10.17 26.07
C PRO A 554 -35.40 -10.05 24.57
N ASN A 555 -35.14 -8.83 24.08
CA ASN A 555 -34.87 -8.55 22.66
C ASN A 555 -33.43 -8.94 22.26
N GLU A 556 -32.43 -8.73 23.13
CA GLU A 556 -31.06 -9.21 22.90
C GLU A 556 -30.98 -10.75 22.86
N LEU A 557 -31.77 -11.41 23.72
CA LEU A 557 -31.89 -12.86 23.77
C LEU A 557 -32.62 -13.42 22.53
N LEU A 558 -33.54 -12.64 21.97
CA LEU A 558 -34.23 -12.94 20.71
C LEU A 558 -33.29 -12.79 19.51
N LEU A 559 -32.49 -11.71 19.47
CA LEU A 559 -31.49 -11.48 18.42
C LEU A 559 -30.41 -12.57 18.38
N THR A 560 -29.86 -12.93 19.54
CA THR A 560 -28.84 -14.00 19.65
C THR A 560 -29.36 -15.38 19.27
N ARG A 561 -30.66 -15.64 19.43
CA ARG A 561 -31.30 -16.90 19.02
C ARG A 561 -31.65 -16.95 17.54
N LEU A 562 -32.00 -15.81 16.95
CA LEU A 562 -32.48 -15.73 15.57
C LEU A 562 -31.38 -15.45 14.55
N PHE A 563 -30.34 -14.73 14.96
CA PHE A 563 -29.28 -14.26 14.06
C PHE A 563 -27.91 -14.73 14.54
N ASN A 564 -27.06 -15.10 13.59
CA ASN A 564 -25.63 -15.15 13.83
C ASN A 564 -25.08 -13.72 13.77
N ILE A 565 -24.39 -13.29 14.83
CA ILE A 565 -24.01 -11.89 15.03
C ILE A 565 -22.51 -11.75 14.96
N LYS A 566 -22.05 -10.95 14.00
CA LYS A 566 -20.64 -10.63 13.82
C LYS A 566 -20.45 -9.14 14.02
N TYR A 567 -19.60 -8.77 14.97
CA TYR A 567 -19.22 -7.38 15.20
C TYR A 567 -17.76 -7.17 14.84
N GLU A 568 -17.51 -6.11 14.09
CA GLU A 568 -16.17 -5.64 13.77
C GLU A 568 -16.10 -4.12 14.01
N TYR A 569 -15.03 -3.68 14.67
CA TYR A 569 -14.71 -2.25 14.77
C TYR A 569 -13.52 -1.95 13.88
N ILE A 570 -13.77 -1.31 12.74
CA ILE A 570 -12.75 -1.08 11.71
C ILE A 570 -12.85 0.38 11.24
N PHE A 571 -11.72 1.10 11.19
CA PHE A 571 -11.66 2.52 10.80
C PHE A 571 -12.61 3.43 11.58
N GLY A 572 -12.70 3.19 12.89
CA GLY A 572 -13.57 3.93 13.78
C GLY A 572 -15.05 3.67 13.54
N LEU A 573 -15.45 2.78 12.63
CA LEU A 573 -16.84 2.43 12.38
C LEU A 573 -17.18 1.15 13.12
N ASN A 574 -18.32 1.17 13.83
CA ASN A 574 -18.98 -0.05 14.25
C ASN A 574 -19.61 -0.69 13.01
N SER A 575 -19.32 -1.96 12.73
CA SER A 575 -20.02 -2.76 11.73
C SER A 575 -20.57 -4.02 12.40
N VAL A 576 -21.89 -4.16 12.39
CA VAL A 576 -22.61 -5.30 12.94
C VAL A 576 -23.33 -6.01 11.80
N SER A 577 -23.00 -7.27 11.56
CA SER A 577 -23.69 -8.13 10.61
C SER A 577 -24.53 -9.14 11.36
N LEU A 578 -25.83 -9.14 11.07
CA LEU A 578 -26.84 -10.06 11.60
C LEU A 578 -27.28 -10.98 10.47
N THR A 579 -27.00 -12.27 10.57
CA THR A 579 -27.30 -13.26 9.51
C THR A 579 -28.37 -14.24 9.95
N ILE A 580 -29.41 -14.43 9.13
CA ILE A 580 -30.48 -15.43 9.34
C ILE A 580 -30.59 -16.36 8.14
N GLY A 581 -30.68 -17.67 8.38
CA GLY A 581 -30.84 -18.66 7.31
C GLY A 581 -32.23 -18.62 6.67
N ALA A 582 -32.29 -18.79 5.35
CA ALA A 582 -33.54 -19.14 4.67
C ALA A 582 -33.83 -20.60 5.02
N GLN A 583 -34.82 -20.87 5.88
CA GLN A 583 -35.20 -22.24 6.18
C GLN A 583 -35.56 -22.95 4.86
N LYS A 584 -34.85 -24.05 4.56
CA LYS A 584 -35.42 -25.08 3.69
C LYS A 584 -36.61 -25.63 4.46
N ASN A 585 -37.80 -25.55 3.85
CA ASN A 585 -38.98 -26.28 4.31
C ASN A 585 -38.62 -27.72 4.65
N GLU A 586 -38.46 -28.03 5.94
CA GLU A 586 -38.75 -29.37 6.42
C GLU A 586 -40.27 -29.46 6.49
N LYS A 587 -40.79 -30.40 5.69
CA LYS A 587 -42.21 -30.66 5.45
C LYS A 587 -42.98 -30.99 6.71
#